data_AF-A0A3D3H072-F1
#
_entry.id   AF-A0A3D3H072-F1
#
_cell.length_a   1.000
_cell.length_b   1.000
_cell.length_c   1.000
_cell.angle_alpha   90.00
_cell.angle_beta   90.00
_cell.angle_gamma   90.00
#
_symmetry.space_group_name_H-M   'P 1'
#
loop_
_entity.id
_entity.type
_entity.pdbx_description
1 polymer ?
#
loop_
_entity_poly.entity_id
_entity_poly.type
_entity_poly.pdbx_seq_one_letter_code
_entity_poly.pdbx_strand_id
1 'polypeptide(L)'
;MNKWFRSGSPWIWLSAGGVSISLISVLGLLWLIASRGLSYFWPSELYQFDLTDQHGAKSVVIGEVYDREQIPVSQLAHLNLALDPEQEILERLLIKTGNRELVSLDFRWLLSHNIKKTQTPKELAVVERRTNGNFYGFIESVVVDGNEVDKNKLPELLTRVDNFQDQIDDLQKSDIGAINYQLERLRLKTRKYQLQDKLTTELQVEIDSEIAALNQDYAILEKELMGYREQISRDHIVMRAMDGQLVTINFEYILKVTFNNQLNTLEKTALFFSHIGSFLIEDPREANTEGGVFPAIFGTVLMVLLMTVIVSPFGVIAAIYLHEYAGKNAFTKLLRIAVINLAGVPSIVYGVFGLGFFVYMVGGSLDQLFYSENLPSPTFGTPGVLWSALTLAILTLPVVIVSTEEGLSRIPSEMRYGSLALGATKAETLWRIILPIASPAIMTGIILA
;
A
#
# COMPACT_ATOMS: atom_id res chain seq x y z
N MET A 1 31.08 38.72 -28.79
CA MET A 1 30.64 38.10 -27.51
C MET A 1 29.86 39.05 -26.60
N ASN A 2 30.32 40.27 -26.31
CA ASN A 2 29.63 41.18 -25.36
C ASN A 2 28.16 41.55 -25.71
N LYS A 3 27.77 41.58 -26.99
CA LYS A 3 26.37 41.83 -27.39
C LYS A 3 25.44 40.65 -27.08
N TRP A 4 25.94 39.41 -27.19
CA TRP A 4 25.15 38.19 -26.95
C TRP A 4 24.88 37.98 -25.46
N PHE A 5 25.87 38.20 -24.60
CA PHE A 5 25.65 38.20 -23.15
C PHE A 5 24.74 39.33 -22.67
N ARG A 6 24.81 40.51 -23.31
CA ARG A 6 23.89 41.62 -23.02
C ARG A 6 22.47 41.42 -23.55
N SER A 7 22.24 40.57 -24.56
CA SER A 7 20.90 40.32 -25.10
C SER A 7 20.04 39.39 -24.24
N GLY A 8 20.57 38.84 -23.15
CA GLY A 8 19.84 37.92 -22.27
C GLY A 8 19.62 36.50 -22.83
N SER A 9 19.80 36.31 -24.13
CA SER A 9 19.63 35.02 -24.81
C SER A 9 20.44 33.85 -24.24
N PRO A 10 21.70 33.99 -23.75
CA PRO A 10 22.39 32.88 -23.11
C PRO A 10 21.67 32.37 -21.86
N TRP A 11 21.04 33.26 -21.08
CA TRP A 11 20.30 32.90 -19.88
C TRP A 11 19.00 32.17 -20.21
N ILE A 12 18.36 32.51 -21.33
CA ILE A 12 17.19 31.79 -21.84
C ILE A 12 17.58 30.36 -22.23
N TRP A 13 18.65 30.19 -23.00
CA TRP A 13 19.17 28.87 -23.39
C TRP A 13 19.64 28.05 -22.19
N LEU A 14 20.28 28.68 -21.21
CA LEU A 14 20.71 28.02 -19.99
C LEU A 14 19.51 27.57 -19.14
N SER A 15 18.47 28.40 -19.01
CA SER A 15 17.25 28.05 -18.29
C SER A 15 16.48 26.94 -19.00
N ALA A 16 16.32 27.04 -20.32
CA ALA A 16 15.70 25.99 -21.13
C ALA A 16 16.48 24.68 -21.04
N GLY A 17 17.81 24.72 -21.17
CA GLY A 17 18.69 23.56 -21.01
C GLY A 17 18.59 22.95 -19.61
N GLY A 18 18.54 23.78 -18.55
CA GLY A 18 18.34 23.32 -17.18
C GLY A 18 17.01 22.62 -16.95
N VAL A 19 15.91 23.16 -17.51
CA VAL A 19 14.58 22.52 -17.46
C VAL A 19 14.59 21.20 -18.24
N SER A 20 15.20 21.16 -19.43
CA SER A 20 15.31 19.93 -20.22
C SER A 20 16.12 18.85 -19.50
N ILE A 21 17.26 19.20 -18.89
CA ILE A 21 18.06 18.26 -18.09
C ILE A 21 17.23 17.73 -16.92
N SER A 22 16.54 18.62 -16.20
CA SER A 22 15.70 18.23 -15.05
C SER A 22 14.58 17.27 -15.48
N LEU A 23 13.93 17.53 -16.61
CA LEU A 23 12.88 16.67 -17.15
C LEU A 23 13.45 15.29 -17.55
N ILE A 24 14.61 15.27 -18.23
CA ILE A 24 15.29 14.02 -18.58
C ILE A 24 15.68 13.24 -17.32
N SER A 25 16.19 13.91 -16.29
CA SER A 25 16.53 13.28 -15.01
C SER A 25 15.29 12.70 -14.31
N VAL A 26 14.16 13.41 -14.28
CA VAL A 26 12.91 12.91 -13.71
C VAL A 26 12.40 11.70 -14.49
N LEU A 27 12.32 11.79 -15.82
CA LEU A 27 11.89 10.67 -16.66
C LEU A 27 12.84 9.47 -16.55
N GLY A 28 14.16 9.72 -16.48
CA GLY A 28 15.16 8.68 -16.28
C GLY A 28 15.04 7.99 -14.92
N LEU A 29 14.76 8.75 -13.87
CA LEU A 29 14.50 8.20 -12.53
C LEU A 29 13.20 7.38 -12.52
N LEU A 30 12.11 7.90 -13.09
CA LEU A 30 10.84 7.18 -13.21
C LEU A 30 11.01 5.89 -14.01
N TRP A 31 11.77 5.92 -15.11
CA TRP A 31 12.11 4.73 -15.88
C TRP A 31 12.95 3.73 -15.09
N LEU A 32 13.94 4.20 -14.32
CA LEU A 32 14.76 3.33 -13.46
C LEU A 32 13.89 2.65 -12.39
N ILE A 33 13.02 3.41 -11.71
CA ILE A 33 12.09 2.88 -10.71
C ILE A 33 11.12 1.89 -11.36
N ALA A 34 10.53 2.24 -12.51
CA ALA A 34 9.59 1.38 -13.22
C ALA A 34 10.26 0.09 -13.71
N SER A 35 11.45 0.17 -14.31
CA SER A 35 12.17 -1.00 -14.82
C SER A 35 12.60 -1.95 -13.71
N ARG A 36 13.08 -1.42 -12.58
CA ARG A 36 13.48 -2.23 -11.40
C ARG A 36 12.28 -2.77 -10.63
N GLY A 37 11.20 -2.00 -10.55
CA GLY A 37 9.97 -2.39 -9.85
C GLY A 37 9.15 -3.40 -10.66
N LEU A 38 8.92 -3.14 -11.94
CA LEU A 38 8.11 -4.02 -12.79
C LEU A 38 8.77 -5.38 -13.02
N SER A 39 10.10 -5.46 -13.07
CA SER A 39 10.79 -6.76 -13.20
C SER A 39 10.44 -7.74 -12.09
N TYR A 40 10.01 -7.26 -10.91
CA TYR A 40 9.55 -8.11 -9.81
C TYR A 40 8.31 -8.95 -10.17
N PHE A 41 7.39 -8.41 -10.97
CA PHE A 41 6.15 -9.10 -11.33
C PHE A 41 6.33 -10.11 -12.48
N TRP A 42 7.49 -10.09 -13.13
CA TRP A 42 7.78 -10.98 -14.23
C TRP A 42 7.92 -12.43 -13.72
N PRO A 43 7.21 -13.41 -14.32
CA PRO A 43 7.34 -14.81 -13.92
C PRO A 43 8.70 -15.36 -14.38
N SER A 44 9.68 -15.20 -13.50
CA SER A 44 11.05 -15.65 -13.69
C SER A 44 11.14 -17.16 -13.82
N GLU A 45 12.14 -17.61 -14.59
CA GLU A 45 12.45 -19.03 -14.73
C GLU A 45 13.05 -19.58 -13.44
N LEU A 46 12.67 -20.81 -13.11
CA LEU A 46 13.25 -21.54 -11.99
C LEU A 46 14.44 -22.37 -12.46
N TYR A 47 15.55 -22.23 -11.76
CA TYR A 47 16.77 -22.96 -12.01
C TYR A 47 17.00 -23.99 -10.91
N GLN A 48 17.53 -25.15 -11.30
CA GLN A 48 18.14 -26.11 -10.38
C GLN A 48 19.66 -26.09 -10.59
N PHE A 49 20.39 -25.77 -9.52
CA PHE A 49 21.84 -25.74 -9.48
C PHE A 49 22.35 -26.92 -8.67
N ASP A 50 23.11 -27.81 -9.32
CA ASP A 50 23.83 -28.87 -8.63
C ASP A 50 25.21 -28.31 -8.24
N LEU A 51 25.42 -28.15 -6.93
CA LEU A 51 26.60 -27.53 -6.34
C LEU A 51 27.55 -28.59 -5.79
N THR A 52 28.83 -28.26 -5.79
CA THR A 52 29.85 -29.00 -5.03
C THR A 52 30.70 -27.99 -4.27
N ASP A 53 30.76 -28.13 -2.95
CA ASP A 53 31.61 -27.30 -2.12
C ASP A 53 33.10 -27.70 -2.26
N GLN A 54 33.98 -26.98 -1.56
CA GLN A 54 35.42 -27.25 -1.58
C GLN A 54 35.81 -28.58 -0.92
N HIS A 55 34.96 -29.10 -0.03
CA HIS A 55 35.13 -30.37 0.64
C HIS A 55 34.51 -31.55 -0.14
N GLY A 56 33.95 -31.28 -1.32
CA GLY A 56 33.30 -32.27 -2.17
C GLY A 56 31.85 -32.59 -1.77
N ALA A 57 31.27 -31.87 -0.80
CA ALA A 57 29.87 -32.04 -0.42
C ALA A 57 28.96 -31.55 -1.55
N LYS A 58 28.01 -32.40 -1.94
CA LYS A 58 27.03 -32.10 -2.97
C LYS A 58 25.80 -31.47 -2.34
N SER A 59 25.29 -30.41 -2.95
CA SER A 59 24.01 -29.80 -2.57
C SER A 59 23.26 -29.35 -3.81
N VAL A 60 21.94 -29.21 -3.69
CA VAL A 60 21.09 -28.72 -4.77
C VAL A 60 20.41 -27.45 -4.29
N VAL A 61 20.40 -26.43 -5.15
CA VAL A 61 19.70 -25.18 -4.88
C VAL A 61 18.69 -24.93 -5.99
N ILE A 62 17.44 -24.70 -5.61
CA ILE A 62 16.35 -24.36 -6.54
C ILE A 62 15.93 -22.92 -6.27
N GLY A 63 15.83 -22.11 -7.32
CA GLY A 63 15.35 -20.75 -7.19
C GLY A 63 15.43 -19.91 -8.46
N GLU A 64 15.12 -18.64 -8.32
CA GLU A 64 15.16 -17.64 -9.38
C GLU A 64 16.51 -16.91 -9.34
N VAL A 65 17.12 -16.65 -10.50
CA VAL A 65 18.31 -15.80 -10.58
C VAL A 65 17.86 -14.35 -10.45
N TYR A 66 18.13 -13.74 -9.29
CA TYR A 66 17.74 -12.38 -8.98
C TYR A 66 18.78 -11.35 -9.45
N ASP A 67 20.06 -11.66 -9.27
CA ASP A 67 21.15 -10.77 -9.70
C ASP A 67 22.42 -11.55 -10.09
N ARG A 68 23.29 -10.90 -10.86
CA ARG A 68 24.58 -11.43 -11.29
C ARG A 68 25.66 -10.38 -11.08
N GLU A 69 26.71 -10.75 -10.36
CA GLU A 69 27.79 -9.83 -10.03
C GLU A 69 29.14 -10.45 -10.36
N GLN A 70 30.02 -9.65 -10.96
CA GLN A 70 31.42 -10.02 -11.16
C GLN A 70 32.24 -9.43 -10.02
N ILE A 71 32.88 -10.30 -9.24
CA ILE A 71 33.71 -9.90 -8.11
C ILE A 71 35.19 -10.24 -8.37
N PRO A 72 36.13 -9.39 -7.95
CA PRO A 72 37.55 -9.70 -8.01
C PRO A 72 37.89 -10.92 -7.16
N VAL A 73 38.70 -11.84 -7.69
CA VAL A 73 39.11 -13.07 -6.98
C VAL A 73 39.86 -12.76 -5.68
N SER A 74 40.53 -11.60 -5.61
CA SER A 74 41.19 -11.11 -4.39
C SER A 74 40.24 -10.97 -3.19
N GLN A 75 38.95 -10.67 -3.41
CA GLN A 75 37.95 -10.61 -2.33
C GLN A 75 37.61 -12.00 -1.77
N LEU A 76 37.81 -13.04 -2.56
CA LEU A 76 37.54 -14.44 -2.23
C LEU A 76 38.77 -15.18 -1.70
N ALA A 77 39.90 -14.49 -1.51
CA ALA A 77 41.15 -15.12 -1.05
C ALA A 77 40.99 -15.89 0.27
N HIS A 78 40.08 -15.44 1.14
CA HIS A 78 39.76 -16.10 2.42
C HIS A 78 39.09 -17.48 2.25
N LEU A 79 38.51 -17.77 1.08
CA LEU A 79 37.83 -19.02 0.81
C LEU A 79 38.80 -20.13 0.34
N ASN A 80 40.08 -19.86 0.04
CA ASN A 80 41.02 -20.90 -0.44
C ASN A 80 40.50 -21.74 -1.63
N LEU A 81 39.77 -21.11 -2.56
CA LEU A 81 39.22 -21.78 -3.74
C LEU A 81 40.33 -22.21 -4.71
N ALA A 82 40.21 -23.41 -5.29
CA ALA A 82 41.10 -23.88 -6.34
C ALA A 82 40.73 -23.24 -7.69
N LEU A 83 41.25 -22.03 -7.95
CA LEU A 83 40.98 -21.24 -9.15
C LEU A 83 42.20 -21.27 -10.10
N ASP A 84 41.95 -20.99 -11.38
CA ASP A 84 43.01 -20.80 -12.37
C ASP A 84 43.87 -19.57 -11.96
N PRO A 85 45.21 -19.67 -11.92
CA PRO A 85 46.09 -18.55 -11.58
C PRO A 85 45.90 -17.27 -12.41
N GLU A 86 45.38 -17.38 -13.63
CA GLU A 86 45.12 -16.21 -14.51
C GLU A 86 43.73 -15.59 -14.30
N GLN A 87 42.87 -16.19 -13.48
CA GLN A 87 41.50 -15.73 -13.29
C GLN A 87 41.43 -14.55 -12.31
N GLU A 88 41.21 -13.34 -12.83
CA GLU A 88 41.12 -12.11 -12.01
C GLU A 88 39.71 -11.86 -11.45
N ILE A 89 38.67 -12.32 -12.15
CA ILE A 89 37.26 -12.10 -11.80
C ILE A 89 36.47 -13.42 -11.72
N LEU A 90 35.51 -13.47 -10.81
CA LEU A 90 34.58 -14.58 -10.66
C LEU A 90 33.14 -14.06 -10.62
N GLU A 91 32.24 -14.75 -11.34
CA GLU A 91 30.80 -14.47 -11.28
C GLU A 91 30.18 -15.11 -10.03
N ARG A 92 29.34 -14.35 -9.32
CA ARG A 92 28.41 -14.86 -8.31
C ARG A 92 26.98 -14.54 -8.70
N LEU A 93 26.08 -15.49 -8.43
CA LEU A 93 24.65 -15.37 -8.70
C LEU A 93 23.92 -15.17 -7.38
N LEU A 94 23.05 -14.16 -7.29
CA LEU A 94 22.11 -14.02 -6.19
C LEU A 94 20.86 -14.81 -6.55
N ILE A 95 20.62 -15.91 -5.84
CA ILE A 95 19.47 -16.77 -6.06
C ILE A 95 18.41 -16.46 -5.01
N LYS A 96 17.19 -16.13 -5.46
CA LYS A 96 16.01 -16.08 -4.60
C LYS A 96 15.50 -17.52 -4.44
N THR A 97 15.69 -18.08 -3.26
CA THR A 97 15.19 -19.40 -2.87
C THR A 97 13.87 -19.25 -2.11
N GLY A 98 12.97 -20.21 -2.28
CA GLY A 98 11.75 -20.30 -1.49
C GLY A 98 11.96 -21.16 -0.23
N ASN A 99 10.85 -21.72 0.27
CA ASN A 99 10.83 -22.75 1.31
C ASN A 99 11.35 -22.22 2.66
N ARG A 100 10.80 -21.09 3.14
CA ARG A 100 11.21 -20.43 4.39
C ARG A 100 11.25 -21.35 5.62
N GLU A 101 10.49 -22.44 5.59
CA GLU A 101 10.47 -23.46 6.64
C GLU A 101 11.69 -24.41 6.62
N LEU A 102 12.38 -24.54 5.49
CA LEU A 102 13.59 -25.37 5.32
C LEU A 102 14.87 -24.52 5.24
N VAL A 103 14.73 -23.22 5.03
CA VAL A 103 15.80 -22.33 4.59
C VAL A 103 15.78 -21.06 5.43
N SER A 104 16.91 -20.71 6.04
CA SER A 104 17.00 -19.53 6.93
C SER A 104 16.93 -18.17 6.22
N LEU A 105 17.17 -18.11 4.90
CA LEU A 105 17.26 -16.89 4.12
C LEU A 105 16.67 -17.10 2.73
N ASP A 106 15.81 -16.18 2.29
CA ASP A 106 15.20 -16.16 0.94
C ASP A 106 16.22 -15.90 -0.17
N PHE A 107 17.40 -15.38 0.16
CA PHE A 107 18.43 -15.02 -0.81
C PHE A 107 19.76 -15.66 -0.45
N ARG A 108 20.40 -16.28 -1.44
CA ARG A 108 21.69 -16.94 -1.28
C ARG A 108 22.61 -16.64 -2.46
N TRP A 109 23.85 -16.31 -2.15
CA TRP A 109 24.89 -16.14 -3.16
C TRP A 109 25.50 -17.49 -3.52
N LEU A 110 25.49 -17.81 -4.82
CA LEU A 110 26.17 -18.98 -5.38
C LEU A 110 27.37 -18.52 -6.21
N LEU A 111 28.56 -19.02 -5.92
CA LEU A 111 29.72 -18.81 -6.76
C LEU A 111 29.63 -19.70 -7.99
N SER A 112 29.83 -19.13 -9.18
CA SER A 112 29.78 -19.90 -10.44
C SER A 112 30.76 -21.08 -10.45
N HIS A 113 31.91 -20.93 -9.76
CA HIS A 113 32.90 -21.99 -9.56
C HIS A 113 32.34 -23.27 -8.90
N ASN A 114 31.38 -23.12 -7.98
CA ASN A 114 30.78 -24.24 -7.24
C ASN A 114 29.66 -24.92 -8.02
N ILE A 115 29.16 -24.31 -9.10
CA ILE A 115 28.08 -24.84 -9.92
C ILE A 115 28.63 -25.88 -10.88
N LYS A 116 28.21 -27.14 -10.73
CA LYS A 116 28.59 -28.23 -11.64
C LYS A 116 27.58 -28.43 -12.76
N LYS A 117 26.31 -28.16 -12.50
CA LYS A 117 25.23 -28.28 -13.47
C LYS A 117 24.13 -27.27 -13.19
N THR A 118 23.65 -26.63 -14.24
CA THR A 118 22.49 -25.74 -14.21
C THR A 118 21.42 -26.34 -15.11
N GLN A 119 20.20 -26.44 -14.60
CA GLN A 119 19.06 -27.00 -15.33
C GLN A 119 17.85 -26.09 -15.16
N THR A 120 16.95 -26.09 -16.14
CA THR A 120 15.61 -25.48 -16.05
C THR A 120 14.52 -26.55 -16.20
N PRO A 121 14.35 -27.46 -15.22
CA PRO A 121 13.33 -28.50 -15.30
C PRO A 121 11.94 -27.90 -15.53
N LYS A 122 11.21 -28.45 -16.52
CA LYS A 122 9.83 -28.02 -16.82
C LYS A 122 8.85 -28.35 -15.69
N GLU A 123 9.15 -29.38 -14.90
CA GLU A 123 8.30 -29.87 -13.80
C GLU A 123 8.45 -29.08 -12.50
N LEU A 124 9.37 -28.11 -12.45
CA LEU A 124 9.50 -27.23 -11.29
C LEU A 124 8.26 -26.36 -11.14
N ALA A 125 7.63 -26.48 -9.98
CA ALA A 125 6.47 -25.70 -9.58
C ALA A 125 6.89 -24.55 -8.65
N VAL A 126 6.24 -23.41 -8.84
CA VAL A 126 6.11 -22.36 -7.84
C VAL A 126 4.76 -22.55 -7.17
N VAL A 127 4.77 -22.76 -5.85
CA VAL A 127 3.55 -22.75 -5.05
C VAL A 127 3.57 -21.45 -4.23
N GLU A 128 2.74 -20.50 -4.62
CA GLU A 128 2.48 -19.29 -3.83
C GLU A 128 1.60 -19.69 -2.64
N ARG A 129 1.99 -19.25 -1.44
CA ARG A 129 1.33 -19.65 -0.20
C ARG A 129 0.85 -18.44 0.59
N ARG A 130 -0.21 -18.65 1.38
CA ARG A 130 -0.74 -17.66 2.32
C ARG A 130 0.27 -17.28 3.40
N THR A 131 1.10 -18.24 3.80
CA THR A 131 2.11 -18.12 4.85
C THR A 131 3.44 -18.73 4.39
N ASN A 132 4.56 -18.29 4.96
CA ASN A 132 5.91 -18.81 4.66
C ASN A 132 6.39 -18.54 3.21
N GLY A 133 5.81 -17.59 2.50
CA GLY A 133 6.22 -17.19 1.14
C GLY A 133 6.15 -18.33 0.12
N ASN A 134 6.84 -18.16 -1.01
CA ASN A 134 6.82 -19.14 -2.09
C ASN A 134 7.53 -20.46 -1.71
N PHE A 135 7.00 -21.57 -2.20
CA PHE A 135 7.67 -22.87 -2.21
C PHE A 135 8.09 -23.23 -3.64
N TYR A 136 9.37 -23.59 -3.81
CA TYR A 136 9.92 -24.09 -5.05
C TYR A 136 10.29 -25.57 -4.91
N GLY A 137 9.86 -26.39 -5.87
CA GLY A 137 10.17 -27.81 -5.86
C GLY A 137 9.38 -28.60 -6.89
N PHE A 138 9.27 -29.91 -6.66
CA PHE A 138 8.55 -30.83 -7.54
C PHE A 138 7.30 -31.34 -6.84
N ILE A 139 6.17 -31.37 -7.54
CA ILE A 139 4.96 -32.00 -7.03
C ILE A 139 5.16 -33.51 -7.12
N GLU A 140 5.25 -34.21 -5.99
CA GLU A 140 5.43 -35.66 -5.93
C GLU A 140 4.09 -36.37 -6.04
N SER A 141 3.09 -35.95 -5.25
CA SER A 141 1.73 -36.48 -5.28
C SER A 141 0.69 -35.41 -4.93
N VAL A 142 -0.56 -35.66 -5.37
CA VAL A 142 -1.74 -34.86 -5.01
C VAL A 142 -2.69 -35.79 -4.28
N VAL A 143 -3.11 -35.40 -3.08
CA VAL A 143 -3.94 -36.23 -2.21
C VAL A 143 -5.28 -35.54 -1.99
N VAL A 144 -6.35 -36.25 -2.31
CA VAL A 144 -7.73 -35.80 -2.11
C VAL A 144 -8.43 -36.82 -1.23
N ASP A 145 -8.95 -36.37 -0.09
CA ASP A 145 -9.63 -37.24 0.87
C ASP A 145 -8.80 -38.50 1.23
N GLY A 146 -7.50 -38.31 1.46
CA GLY A 146 -6.54 -39.37 1.79
C GLY A 146 -6.13 -40.29 0.63
N ASN A 147 -6.69 -40.11 -0.58
CA ASN A 147 -6.35 -40.90 -1.76
C ASN A 147 -5.49 -40.11 -2.75
N GLU A 148 -4.44 -40.74 -3.27
CA GLU A 148 -3.61 -40.13 -4.31
C GLU A 148 -4.39 -40.06 -5.64
N VAL A 149 -4.37 -38.88 -6.25
CA VAL A 149 -5.03 -38.58 -7.53
C VAL A 149 -4.02 -38.13 -8.57
N ASP A 150 -4.39 -38.23 -9.84
CA ASP A 150 -3.57 -37.76 -10.95
C ASP A 150 -3.29 -36.25 -10.82
N LYS A 151 -2.01 -35.87 -10.97
CA LYS A 151 -1.52 -34.49 -10.97
C LYS A 151 -2.23 -33.61 -12.01
N ASN A 152 -2.73 -34.19 -13.10
CA ASN A 152 -3.49 -33.48 -14.13
C ASN A 152 -4.79 -32.87 -13.60
N LYS A 153 -5.31 -33.34 -12.45
CA LYS A 153 -6.49 -32.77 -11.79
C LYS A 153 -6.16 -31.53 -10.95
N LEU A 154 -4.89 -31.21 -10.73
CA LEU A 154 -4.48 -30.10 -9.88
C LEU A 154 -5.13 -28.76 -10.26
N PRO A 155 -5.23 -28.35 -11.55
CA PRO A 155 -5.89 -27.09 -11.90
C PRO A 155 -7.36 -27.04 -11.48
N GLU A 156 -8.11 -28.12 -11.71
CA GLU A 156 -9.52 -28.24 -11.29
C GLU A 156 -9.66 -28.15 -9.76
N LEU A 157 -8.75 -28.81 -9.04
CA LEU A 157 -8.71 -28.80 -7.59
C LEU A 157 -8.39 -27.41 -7.02
N LEU A 158 -7.45 -26.67 -7.62
CA LEU A 158 -7.13 -25.30 -7.21
C LEU A 158 -8.32 -24.36 -7.45
N THR A 159 -9.00 -24.46 -8.60
CA THR A 159 -10.23 -23.70 -8.84
C THR A 159 -11.33 -24.03 -7.83
N ARG A 160 -11.44 -25.30 -7.41
CA ARG A 160 -12.36 -25.69 -6.35
C ARG A 160 -12.00 -25.02 -5.01
N VAL A 161 -10.72 -24.95 -4.68
CA VAL A 161 -10.24 -24.29 -3.46
C VAL A 161 -10.55 -22.80 -3.52
N ASP A 162 -10.29 -22.12 -4.63
CA ASP A 162 -10.62 -20.71 -4.81
C ASP A 162 -12.12 -20.45 -4.57
N ASN A 163 -13.00 -21.27 -5.16
CA ASN A 163 -14.44 -21.17 -4.94
C ASN A 163 -14.83 -21.34 -3.47
N PHE A 164 -14.22 -22.30 -2.76
CA PHE A 164 -14.49 -22.46 -1.33
C PHE A 164 -13.97 -21.27 -0.51
N GLN A 165 -12.84 -20.68 -0.90
CA GLN A 165 -12.31 -19.50 -0.26
C GLN A 165 -13.23 -18.30 -0.46
N ASP A 166 -13.75 -18.09 -1.66
CA ASP A 166 -14.76 -17.05 -1.94
C ASP A 166 -16.02 -17.24 -1.08
N GLN A 167 -16.48 -18.48 -0.92
CA GLN A 167 -17.63 -18.81 -0.05
C GLN A 167 -17.33 -18.56 1.43
N ILE A 168 -16.13 -18.92 1.90
CA ILE A 168 -15.68 -18.64 3.27
C ILE A 168 -15.64 -17.13 3.51
N ASP A 169 -15.06 -16.38 2.57
CA ASP A 169 -14.92 -14.93 2.67
C ASP A 169 -16.28 -14.23 2.67
N ASP A 170 -17.20 -14.65 1.80
CA ASP A 170 -18.57 -14.12 1.74
C ASP A 170 -19.32 -14.42 3.05
N LEU A 171 -19.31 -15.67 3.51
CA LEU A 171 -19.97 -16.05 4.76
C LEU A 171 -19.43 -15.26 5.96
N GLN A 172 -18.12 -15.02 6.02
CA GLN A 172 -17.48 -14.25 7.09
C GLN A 172 -17.79 -12.76 7.04
N LYS A 173 -17.76 -12.15 5.84
CA LYS A 173 -17.93 -10.70 5.65
C LYS A 173 -19.40 -10.27 5.59
N SER A 174 -20.24 -11.07 4.93
CA SER A 174 -21.69 -10.83 4.76
C SER A 174 -22.46 -11.32 5.97
N ASP A 175 -22.61 -12.64 6.11
CA ASP A 175 -23.66 -13.21 6.97
C ASP A 175 -23.25 -13.16 8.44
N ILE A 176 -22.08 -13.71 8.75
CA ILE A 176 -21.50 -13.66 10.10
C ILE A 176 -21.20 -12.21 10.49
N GLY A 177 -20.70 -11.41 9.54
CA GLY A 177 -20.48 -9.98 9.72
C GLY A 177 -21.76 -9.22 10.12
N ALA A 178 -22.88 -9.49 9.45
CA ALA A 178 -24.18 -8.89 9.76
C ALA A 178 -24.69 -9.30 11.15
N ILE A 179 -24.55 -10.57 11.53
CA ILE A 179 -24.94 -11.04 12.87
C ILE A 179 -24.08 -10.36 13.95
N ASN A 180 -22.75 -10.33 13.77
CA ASN A 180 -21.85 -9.67 14.70
C ASN A 180 -22.18 -8.19 14.86
N TYR A 181 -22.52 -7.50 13.75
CA TYR A 181 -22.97 -6.12 13.79
C TYR A 181 -24.26 -5.94 14.61
N GLN A 182 -25.23 -6.85 14.46
CA GLN A 182 -26.48 -6.82 15.22
C GLN A 182 -26.25 -7.12 16.71
N LEU A 183 -25.42 -8.11 17.04
CA LEU A 183 -25.02 -8.44 18.40
C LEU A 183 -24.35 -7.24 19.08
N GLU A 184 -23.41 -6.57 18.40
CA GLU A 184 -22.76 -5.38 18.93
C GLU A 184 -23.77 -4.24 19.12
N ARG A 185 -24.71 -4.04 18.18
CA ARG A 185 -25.78 -3.04 18.33
C ARG A 185 -26.66 -3.31 19.54
N LEU A 186 -27.01 -4.57 19.82
CA LEU A 186 -27.79 -4.96 21.00
C LEU A 186 -26.99 -4.74 22.29
N ARG A 187 -25.70 -5.10 22.30
CA ARG A 187 -24.80 -4.81 23.42
C ARG A 187 -24.75 -3.31 23.73
N LEU A 188 -24.59 -2.47 22.71
CA LEU A 188 -24.59 -1.01 22.85
C LEU A 188 -25.94 -0.46 23.31
N LYS A 189 -27.05 -1.01 22.81
CA LYS A 189 -28.42 -0.70 23.26
C LYS A 189 -28.58 -0.99 24.75
N THR A 190 -28.18 -2.18 25.21
CA THR A 190 -28.19 -2.55 26.64
C THR A 190 -27.36 -1.58 27.46
N ARG A 191 -26.12 -1.29 27.04
CA ARG A 191 -25.23 -0.37 27.73
C ARG A 191 -25.84 1.03 27.85
N LYS A 192 -26.47 1.53 26.79
CA LYS A 192 -27.16 2.82 26.77
C LYS A 192 -28.31 2.89 27.78
N TYR A 193 -29.15 1.85 27.85
CA TYR A 193 -30.24 1.80 28.84
C TYR A 193 -29.71 1.72 30.27
N GLN A 194 -28.60 1.00 30.50
CA GLN A 194 -27.92 0.98 31.80
C GLN A 194 -27.41 2.37 32.20
N LEU A 195 -26.74 3.08 31.29
CA LEU A 195 -26.24 4.44 31.56
C LEU A 195 -27.34 5.47 31.82
N GLN A 196 -28.56 5.20 31.35
CA GLN A 196 -29.73 6.06 31.55
C GLN A 196 -30.62 5.61 32.73
N ASP A 197 -30.24 4.57 33.48
CA ASP A 197 -31.05 3.96 34.53
C ASP A 197 -32.46 3.52 34.05
N LYS A 198 -32.56 3.10 32.79
CA LYS A 198 -33.82 2.71 32.11
C LYS A 198 -33.90 1.23 31.76
N LEU A 199 -32.90 0.43 32.14
CA LEU A 199 -32.90 -1.00 31.87
C LEU A 199 -33.87 -1.71 32.83
N THR A 200 -35.05 -2.07 32.34
CA THR A 200 -36.02 -2.88 33.09
C THR A 200 -35.76 -4.37 32.89
N THR A 201 -36.26 -5.20 33.81
CA THR A 201 -36.17 -6.66 33.68
C THR A 201 -36.85 -7.18 32.41
N GLU A 202 -37.99 -6.60 32.03
CA GLU A 202 -38.70 -6.95 30.79
C GLU A 202 -37.85 -6.66 29.54
N LEU A 203 -37.24 -5.47 29.49
CA LEU A 203 -36.40 -5.05 28.37
C LEU A 203 -35.10 -5.87 28.28
N GLN A 204 -34.55 -6.26 29.42
CA GLN A 204 -33.39 -7.15 29.48
C GLN A 204 -33.74 -8.53 28.90
N VAL A 205 -34.89 -9.11 29.28
CA VAL A 205 -35.35 -10.40 28.75
C VAL A 205 -35.62 -10.33 27.25
N GLU A 206 -36.20 -9.24 26.75
CA GLU A 206 -36.40 -9.01 25.32
C GLU A 206 -35.06 -9.01 24.55
N ILE A 207 -34.09 -8.22 25.01
CA ILE A 207 -32.76 -8.14 24.38
C ILE A 207 -32.03 -9.50 24.45
N ASP A 208 -32.09 -10.19 25.60
CA ASP A 208 -31.46 -11.50 25.75
C ASP A 208 -32.08 -12.55 24.83
N SER A 209 -33.40 -12.46 24.58
CA SER A 209 -34.08 -13.31 23.60
C SER A 209 -33.59 -13.04 22.18
N GLU A 210 -33.41 -11.78 21.78
CA GLU A 210 -32.85 -11.42 20.47
C GLU A 210 -31.40 -11.92 20.32
N ILE A 211 -30.56 -11.71 21.35
CA ILE A 211 -29.18 -12.21 21.38
C ILE A 211 -29.16 -13.74 21.25
N ALA A 212 -30.03 -14.44 21.97
CA ALA A 212 -30.12 -15.90 21.90
C ALA A 212 -30.49 -16.39 20.50
N ALA A 213 -31.43 -15.72 19.82
CA ALA A 213 -31.79 -16.05 18.43
C ALA A 213 -30.61 -15.82 17.47
N LEU A 214 -29.94 -14.67 17.58
CA LEU A 214 -28.77 -14.37 16.74
C LEU A 214 -27.61 -15.34 16.96
N ASN A 215 -27.37 -15.78 18.20
CA ASN A 215 -26.36 -16.79 18.50
C ASN A 215 -26.71 -18.17 17.92
N GLN A 216 -28.00 -18.51 17.80
CA GLN A 216 -28.43 -19.74 17.13
C GLN A 216 -28.15 -19.67 15.63
N ASP A 217 -28.48 -18.55 14.99
CA ASP A 217 -28.19 -18.31 13.58
C ASP A 217 -26.67 -18.32 13.32
N TYR A 218 -25.91 -17.67 14.19
CA TYR A 218 -24.44 -17.70 14.17
C TYR A 218 -23.91 -19.13 14.21
N ALA A 219 -24.42 -19.98 15.11
CA ALA A 219 -23.97 -21.35 15.25
C ALA A 219 -24.23 -22.21 14.00
N ILE A 220 -25.31 -21.91 13.25
CA ILE A 220 -25.59 -22.56 11.96
C ILE A 220 -24.53 -22.17 10.93
N LEU A 221 -24.24 -20.88 10.79
CA LEU A 221 -23.23 -20.37 9.86
C LEU A 221 -21.83 -20.83 10.25
N GLU A 222 -21.50 -20.84 11.54
CA GLU A 222 -20.22 -21.34 12.03
C GLU A 222 -20.01 -22.82 11.66
N LYS A 223 -21.06 -23.63 11.75
CA LYS A 223 -21.00 -25.03 11.32
C LYS A 223 -20.79 -25.16 9.81
N GLU A 224 -21.42 -24.31 9.00
CA GLU A 224 -21.20 -24.27 7.56
C GLU A 224 -19.76 -23.85 7.22
N LEU A 225 -19.25 -22.79 7.88
CA LEU A 225 -17.87 -22.33 7.78
C LEU A 225 -16.87 -23.44 8.08
N MET A 226 -17.09 -24.16 9.19
CA MET A 226 -16.25 -25.30 9.59
C MET A 226 -16.31 -26.42 8.55
N GLY A 227 -17.49 -26.67 7.95
CA GLY A 227 -17.67 -27.64 6.88
C GLY A 227 -16.82 -27.33 5.65
N TYR A 228 -16.78 -26.07 5.19
CA TYR A 228 -15.90 -25.66 4.08
C TYR A 228 -14.42 -25.81 4.45
N ARG A 229 -14.01 -25.37 5.65
CA ARG A 229 -12.63 -25.50 6.12
C ARG A 229 -12.18 -26.95 6.20
N GLU A 230 -13.01 -27.84 6.72
CA GLU A 230 -12.71 -29.27 6.78
C GLU A 230 -12.50 -29.86 5.37
N GLN A 231 -13.36 -29.50 4.40
CA GLN A 231 -13.24 -29.93 3.02
C GLN A 231 -11.97 -29.43 2.31
N ILE A 232 -11.48 -28.23 2.65
CA ILE A 232 -10.23 -27.69 2.09
C ILE A 232 -9.01 -28.30 2.80
N SER A 233 -9.07 -28.44 4.13
CA SER A 233 -7.95 -28.90 4.95
C SER A 233 -7.59 -30.37 4.74
N ARG A 234 -8.55 -31.21 4.31
CA ARG A 234 -8.29 -32.63 4.00
C ARG A 234 -7.42 -32.85 2.75
N ASP A 235 -7.42 -31.89 1.83
CA ASP A 235 -6.75 -32.00 0.53
C ASP A 235 -5.37 -31.32 0.60
N HIS A 236 -4.35 -31.98 0.06
CA HIS A 236 -2.97 -31.48 0.10
C HIS A 236 -2.14 -31.94 -1.09
N ILE A 237 -1.06 -31.22 -1.36
CA ILE A 237 0.02 -31.68 -2.24
C ILE A 237 1.23 -32.08 -1.40
N VAL A 238 1.95 -33.10 -1.86
CA VAL A 238 3.26 -33.46 -1.33
C VAL A 238 4.31 -32.93 -2.28
N MET A 239 5.16 -32.03 -1.77
CA MET A 239 6.21 -31.37 -2.51
C MET A 239 7.57 -31.95 -2.15
N ARG A 240 8.41 -32.25 -3.14
CA ARG A 240 9.83 -32.52 -2.93
C ARG A 240 10.62 -31.21 -2.99
N ALA A 241 11.24 -30.85 -1.88
CA ALA A 241 12.12 -29.69 -1.75
C ALA A 241 13.51 -29.93 -2.38
N MET A 242 14.34 -28.89 -2.44
CA MET A 242 15.68 -28.96 -3.04
C MET A 242 16.65 -29.88 -2.28
N ASP A 243 16.46 -30.09 -0.98
CA ASP A 243 17.25 -31.04 -0.18
C ASP A 243 16.71 -32.48 -0.27
N GLY A 244 15.64 -32.70 -1.02
CA GLY A 244 14.98 -33.99 -1.20
C GLY A 244 13.91 -34.30 -0.14
N GLN A 245 13.71 -33.43 0.86
CA GLN A 245 12.64 -33.65 1.85
C GLN A 245 11.25 -33.52 1.21
N LEU A 246 10.32 -34.35 1.69
CA LEU A 246 8.91 -34.28 1.31
C LEU A 246 8.17 -33.38 2.29
N VAL A 247 7.58 -32.30 1.78
CA VAL A 247 6.81 -31.31 2.54
C VAL A 247 5.36 -31.39 2.10
N THR A 248 4.47 -31.55 3.07
CA THR A 248 3.02 -31.55 2.82
C THR A 248 2.49 -30.12 2.90
N ILE A 249 1.77 -29.69 1.87
CA ILE A 249 1.15 -28.36 1.81
C ILE A 249 -0.36 -28.56 1.63
N ASN A 250 -1.13 -28.24 2.67
CA ASN A 250 -2.59 -28.26 2.60
C ASN A 250 -3.09 -27.18 1.64
N PHE A 251 -4.17 -27.49 0.92
CA PHE A 251 -4.75 -26.58 -0.07
C PHE A 251 -5.22 -25.27 0.55
N GLU A 252 -5.58 -25.28 1.83
CA GLU A 252 -5.91 -24.08 2.60
C GLU A 252 -4.83 -22.99 2.50
N TYR A 253 -3.56 -23.41 2.46
CA TYR A 253 -2.43 -22.49 2.41
C TYR A 253 -1.98 -22.15 0.99
N ILE A 254 -2.52 -22.80 -0.05
CA ILE A 254 -2.12 -22.57 -1.44
C ILE A 254 -2.95 -21.43 -2.00
N LEU A 255 -2.26 -20.45 -2.59
CA LEU A 255 -2.89 -19.36 -3.35
C LEU A 255 -2.84 -19.65 -4.85
N LYS A 256 -1.69 -20.12 -5.32
CA LYS A 256 -1.46 -20.34 -6.74
C LYS A 256 -0.38 -21.36 -6.95
N VAL A 257 -0.51 -22.15 -8.01
CA VAL A 257 0.56 -23.04 -8.48
C VAL A 257 0.87 -22.70 -9.93
N THR A 258 2.12 -22.39 -10.24
CA THR A 258 2.56 -22.09 -11.61
C THR A 258 3.80 -22.89 -11.98
N PHE A 259 3.89 -23.22 -13.28
CA PHE A 259 5.06 -23.88 -13.87
C PHE A 259 5.75 -22.91 -14.82
N ASN A 260 6.48 -21.94 -14.26
CA ASN A 260 7.04 -20.81 -15.03
C ASN A 260 7.91 -21.24 -16.22
N ASN A 261 8.57 -22.39 -16.10
CA ASN A 261 9.43 -22.97 -17.13
C ASN A 261 8.66 -23.62 -18.31
N GLN A 262 7.35 -23.81 -18.18
CA GLN A 262 6.47 -24.30 -19.25
C GLN A 262 5.80 -23.16 -20.04
N LEU A 263 5.77 -21.96 -19.47
CA LEU A 263 5.04 -20.83 -20.02
C LEU A 263 5.73 -20.26 -21.26
N ASN A 264 4.94 -20.00 -22.30
CA ASN A 264 5.37 -19.23 -23.45
C ASN A 264 5.37 -17.72 -23.14
N THR A 265 5.92 -16.89 -24.04
CA THR A 265 6.04 -15.44 -23.83
C THR A 265 4.68 -14.75 -23.65
N LEU A 266 3.62 -15.20 -24.33
CA LEU A 266 2.28 -14.62 -24.19
C LEU A 266 1.69 -14.96 -22.82
N GLU A 267 1.84 -16.20 -22.37
CA GLU A 267 1.40 -16.64 -21.04
C GLU A 267 2.17 -15.92 -19.93
N LYS A 268 3.50 -15.77 -20.08
CA LYS A 268 4.31 -14.97 -19.14
C LYS A 268 3.84 -13.52 -19.09
N THR A 269 3.48 -12.94 -20.23
CA THR A 269 2.95 -11.56 -20.30
C THR A 269 1.59 -11.45 -19.63
N ALA A 270 0.68 -12.40 -19.86
CA ALA A 270 -0.62 -12.43 -19.20
C ALA A 270 -0.49 -12.57 -17.68
N LEU A 271 0.41 -13.46 -17.23
CA LEU A 271 0.70 -13.69 -15.82
C LEU A 271 1.33 -12.45 -15.17
N PHE A 272 2.21 -11.74 -15.86
CA PHE A 272 2.79 -10.47 -15.42
C PHE A 272 1.72 -9.42 -15.12
N PHE A 273 0.77 -9.18 -16.04
CA PHE A 273 -0.33 -8.24 -15.79
C PHE A 273 -1.28 -8.72 -14.68
N SER A 274 -1.50 -10.04 -14.56
CA SER A 274 -2.25 -10.63 -13.45
C SER A 274 -1.58 -10.35 -12.11
N HIS A 275 -0.25 -10.50 -11.99
CA HIS A 275 0.49 -10.18 -10.77
C HIS A 275 0.41 -8.69 -10.41
N ILE A 276 0.50 -7.79 -11.39
CA ILE A 276 0.33 -6.35 -11.16
C ILE A 276 -1.09 -6.05 -10.65
N GLY A 277 -2.12 -6.63 -11.28
CA GLY A 277 -3.51 -6.45 -10.84
C GLY A 277 -3.73 -6.95 -9.41
N SER A 278 -3.23 -8.14 -9.11
CA SER A 278 -3.29 -8.76 -7.79
C SER A 278 -2.59 -7.88 -6.75
N PHE A 279 -1.39 -7.40 -7.05
CA PHE A 279 -0.65 -6.48 -6.17
C PHE A 279 -1.39 -5.16 -5.90
N LEU A 280 -2.12 -4.61 -6.88
CA LEU A 280 -2.83 -3.35 -6.71
C LEU A 280 -4.15 -3.46 -5.95
N ILE A 281 -4.78 -4.64 -5.95
CA ILE A 281 -6.17 -4.84 -5.45
C ILE A 281 -6.22 -5.71 -4.19
N GLU A 282 -5.27 -6.63 -4.00
CA GLU A 282 -5.24 -7.50 -2.82
C GLU A 282 -4.77 -6.78 -1.56
N ASP A 283 -5.09 -7.39 -0.42
CA ASP A 283 -4.61 -6.99 0.89
C ASP A 283 -3.16 -7.44 1.12
N PRO A 284 -2.40 -6.70 1.96
CA PRO A 284 -1.06 -7.10 2.34
C PRO A 284 -1.08 -8.35 3.23
N ARG A 285 -0.08 -9.20 3.08
CA ARG A 285 0.15 -10.44 3.84
C ARG A 285 1.55 -10.42 4.45
N GLU A 286 1.79 -11.28 5.45
CA GLU A 286 3.13 -11.50 6.03
C GLU A 286 3.85 -10.18 6.40
N ALA A 287 3.19 -9.32 7.21
CA ALA A 287 3.72 -8.01 7.61
C ALA A 287 4.10 -7.07 6.43
N ASN A 288 3.32 -7.11 5.35
CA ASN A 288 3.54 -6.37 4.09
C ASN A 288 4.75 -6.86 3.27
N THR A 289 5.26 -8.07 3.52
CA THR A 289 6.30 -8.68 2.68
C THR A 289 5.74 -9.44 1.49
N GLU A 290 4.46 -9.83 1.53
CA GLU A 290 3.74 -10.52 0.46
C GLU A 290 2.35 -9.90 0.27
N GLY A 291 1.63 -10.28 -0.78
CA GLY A 291 0.27 -9.78 -1.07
C GLY A 291 0.24 -8.42 -1.77
N GLY A 292 -0.88 -7.71 -1.65
CA GLY A 292 -1.12 -6.45 -2.33
C GLY A 292 -0.99 -5.19 -1.45
N VAL A 293 -1.20 -4.03 -2.06
CA VAL A 293 -1.03 -2.69 -1.45
C VAL A 293 -2.31 -1.86 -1.46
N PHE A 294 -3.46 -2.46 -1.77
CA PHE A 294 -4.71 -1.73 -1.96
C PHE A 294 -5.10 -0.85 -0.77
N PRO A 295 -5.09 -1.33 0.50
CA PRO A 295 -5.47 -0.49 1.64
C PRO A 295 -4.55 0.73 1.83
N ALA A 296 -3.26 0.59 1.50
CA ALA A 296 -2.29 1.68 1.60
C ALA A 296 -2.52 2.75 0.53
N ILE A 297 -2.79 2.34 -0.72
CA ILE A 297 -3.15 3.26 -1.81
C ILE A 297 -4.45 3.98 -1.46
N PHE A 298 -5.50 3.22 -1.10
CA PHE A 298 -6.80 3.77 -0.77
C PHE A 298 -6.72 4.75 0.41
N GLY A 299 -6.06 4.36 1.50
CA GLY A 299 -5.89 5.21 2.68
C GLY A 299 -5.15 6.51 2.36
N THR A 300 -4.11 6.44 1.53
CA THR A 300 -3.34 7.62 1.10
C THR A 300 -4.19 8.56 0.24
N VAL A 301 -4.89 8.04 -0.76
CA VAL A 301 -5.76 8.83 -1.65
C VAL A 301 -6.91 9.46 -0.86
N LEU A 302 -7.57 8.68 0.01
CA LEU A 302 -8.66 9.17 0.84
C LEU A 302 -8.18 10.28 1.79
N MET A 303 -7.01 10.11 2.41
CA MET A 303 -6.43 11.11 3.31
C MET A 303 -6.12 12.42 2.58
N VAL A 304 -5.49 12.35 1.40
CA VAL A 304 -5.20 13.53 0.57
C VAL A 304 -6.50 14.20 0.12
N LEU A 305 -7.48 13.43 -0.35
CA LEU A 305 -8.77 13.98 -0.79
C LEU A 305 -9.49 14.70 0.35
N LEU A 306 -9.58 14.08 1.53
CA LEU A 306 -10.20 14.71 2.71
C LEU A 306 -9.45 15.96 3.12
N MET A 307 -8.12 15.91 3.16
CA MET A 307 -7.28 17.07 3.44
C MET A 307 -7.55 18.18 2.43
N THR A 308 -7.54 17.91 1.12
CA THR A 308 -7.78 18.88 0.05
C THR A 308 -9.16 19.51 0.15
N VAL A 309 -10.21 18.71 0.38
CA VAL A 309 -11.60 19.18 0.55
C VAL A 309 -11.72 20.13 1.73
N ILE A 310 -10.94 19.90 2.80
CA ILE A 310 -10.94 20.75 3.99
C ILE A 310 -10.05 21.98 3.76
N VAL A 311 -8.78 21.82 3.38
CA VAL A 311 -7.83 22.94 3.30
C VAL A 311 -8.16 23.94 2.20
N SER A 312 -8.68 23.48 1.06
CA SER A 312 -8.97 24.32 -0.12
C SER A 312 -9.94 25.47 0.18
N PRO A 313 -11.18 25.23 0.65
CA PRO A 313 -12.12 26.31 0.91
C PRO A 313 -11.62 27.25 2.03
N PHE A 314 -11.08 26.71 3.12
CA PHE A 314 -10.63 27.54 4.24
C PHE A 314 -9.40 28.40 3.87
N GLY A 315 -8.43 27.83 3.14
CA GLY A 315 -7.24 28.53 2.69
C GLY A 315 -7.56 29.62 1.66
N VAL A 316 -8.41 29.30 0.68
CA VAL A 316 -8.82 30.25 -0.36
C VAL A 316 -9.65 31.39 0.23
N ILE A 317 -10.63 31.08 1.10
CA ILE A 317 -11.44 32.11 1.77
C ILE A 317 -10.57 33.01 2.65
N ALA A 318 -9.64 32.43 3.41
CA ALA A 318 -8.72 33.21 4.25
C ALA A 318 -7.84 34.15 3.40
N ALA A 319 -7.30 33.68 2.29
CA ALA A 319 -6.50 34.51 1.38
C ALA A 319 -7.32 35.62 0.72
N ILE A 320 -8.53 35.32 0.23
CA ILE A 320 -9.45 36.31 -0.33
C ILE A 320 -9.78 37.37 0.72
N TYR A 321 -10.09 36.95 1.95
CA TYR A 321 -10.39 37.89 3.03
C TYR A 321 -9.19 38.79 3.33
N LEU A 322 -8.01 38.20 3.53
CA LEU A 322 -6.78 38.94 3.86
C LEU A 322 -6.33 39.88 2.76
N HIS A 323 -6.62 39.58 1.50
CA HIS A 323 -6.23 40.39 0.34
C HIS A 323 -7.27 41.43 -0.07
N GLU A 324 -8.53 41.03 -0.22
CA GLU A 324 -9.58 41.87 -0.81
C GLU A 324 -10.41 42.62 0.24
N TYR A 325 -10.56 42.09 1.45
CA TYR A 325 -11.46 42.66 2.47
C TYR A 325 -10.74 43.26 3.68
N ALA A 326 -9.63 42.67 4.09
CA ALA A 326 -8.94 43.08 5.30
C ALA A 326 -8.27 44.45 5.12
N GLY A 327 -8.53 45.35 6.07
CA GLY A 327 -7.86 46.64 6.14
C GLY A 327 -6.39 46.52 6.57
N LYS A 328 -5.59 47.55 6.28
CA LYS A 328 -4.20 47.67 6.74
C LYS A 328 -4.16 48.07 8.21
N ASN A 329 -4.39 47.13 9.13
CA ASN A 329 -4.35 47.37 10.57
C ASN A 329 -3.42 46.36 11.29
N ALA A 330 -3.17 46.60 12.58
CA ALA A 330 -2.28 45.75 13.38
C ALA A 330 -2.75 44.28 13.45
N PHE A 331 -4.06 44.06 13.45
CA PHE A 331 -4.66 42.73 13.48
C PHE A 331 -4.39 41.93 12.19
N THR A 332 -4.61 42.54 11.02
CA THR A 332 -4.29 41.91 9.72
C THR A 332 -2.79 41.61 9.61
N LYS A 333 -1.92 42.49 10.14
CA LYS A 333 -0.48 42.26 10.19
C LYS A 333 -0.14 41.06 11.08
N LEU A 334 -0.77 40.94 12.25
CA LEU A 334 -0.60 39.80 13.16
C LEU A 334 -1.04 38.49 12.50
N LEU A 335 -2.21 38.46 11.85
CA LEU A 335 -2.70 37.27 11.14
C LEU A 335 -1.73 36.82 10.05
N ARG A 336 -1.20 37.75 9.26
CA ARG A 336 -0.22 37.43 8.21
C ARG A 336 1.07 36.84 8.78
N ILE A 337 1.56 37.39 9.90
CA ILE A 337 2.73 36.83 10.61
C ILE A 337 2.42 35.43 11.13
N ALA A 338 1.23 35.20 11.69
CA ALA A 338 0.82 33.89 12.19
C ALA A 338 0.77 32.84 11.08
N VAL A 339 0.22 33.17 9.90
CA VAL A 339 0.19 32.27 8.74
C VAL A 339 1.61 31.90 8.28
N ILE A 340 2.51 32.88 8.18
CA ILE A 340 3.90 32.62 7.78
C ILE A 340 4.61 31.76 8.83
N ASN A 341 4.38 32.01 10.11
CA ASN A 341 4.98 31.23 11.19
C ASN A 341 4.44 29.79 11.25
N LEU A 342 3.16 29.56 10.90
CA LEU A 342 2.59 28.21 10.80
C LEU A 342 3.35 27.34 9.78
N ALA A 343 3.79 27.92 8.66
CA ALA A 343 4.61 27.21 7.68
C ALA A 343 6.01 26.82 8.21
N GLY A 344 6.50 27.51 9.24
CA GLY A 344 7.79 27.25 9.87
C GLY A 344 7.76 26.21 11.00
N VAL A 345 6.57 25.74 11.40
CA VAL A 345 6.42 24.75 12.48
C VAL A 345 6.83 23.36 11.96
N PRO A 346 7.73 22.63 12.65
CA PRO A 346 8.11 21.27 12.26
C PRO A 346 6.92 20.30 12.22
N SER A 347 6.89 19.41 11.24
CA SER A 347 5.78 18.47 11.03
C SER A 347 5.49 17.55 12.23
N ILE A 348 6.52 17.19 13.01
CA ILE A 348 6.35 16.38 14.23
C ILE A 348 5.47 17.07 15.28
N VAL A 349 5.55 18.42 15.36
CA VAL A 349 4.74 19.21 16.29
C VAL A 349 3.27 19.14 15.89
N TYR A 350 2.96 19.22 14.59
CA TYR A 350 1.61 19.01 14.09
C TYR A 350 1.10 17.59 14.38
N GLY A 351 1.93 16.56 14.25
CA GLY A 351 1.55 15.18 14.58
C GLY A 351 1.14 15.02 16.05
N VAL A 352 1.96 15.53 16.98
CA VAL A 352 1.65 15.50 18.42
C VAL A 352 0.43 16.37 18.75
N PHE A 353 0.32 17.54 18.13
CA PHE A 353 -0.86 18.41 18.26
C PHE A 353 -2.12 17.70 17.77
N GLY A 354 -2.08 17.04 16.62
CA GLY A 354 -3.22 16.31 16.06
C GLY A 354 -3.68 15.19 16.98
N LEU A 355 -2.75 14.41 17.53
CA LEU A 355 -3.08 13.38 18.52
C LEU A 355 -3.73 14.00 19.78
N GLY A 356 -3.13 15.03 20.36
CA GLY A 356 -3.64 15.63 21.59
C GLY A 356 -4.98 16.36 21.40
N PHE A 357 -5.07 17.19 20.36
CA PHE A 357 -6.21 18.05 20.12
C PHE A 357 -7.33 17.32 19.38
N PHE A 358 -7.06 16.72 18.22
CA PHE A 358 -8.13 16.11 17.43
C PHE A 358 -8.59 14.77 18.00
N VAL A 359 -7.66 13.88 18.35
CA VAL A 359 -8.03 12.54 18.83
C VAL A 359 -8.52 12.61 20.28
N TYR A 360 -7.68 13.05 21.21
CA TYR A 360 -8.03 12.97 22.63
C TYR A 360 -9.01 14.03 23.08
N MET A 361 -8.80 15.30 22.69
CA MET A 361 -9.69 16.38 23.13
C MET A 361 -10.99 16.38 22.35
N VAL A 362 -10.97 16.55 21.02
CA VAL A 362 -12.19 16.64 20.21
C VAL A 362 -12.88 15.28 20.12
N GLY A 363 -12.18 14.25 19.64
CA GLY A 363 -12.74 12.91 19.48
C GLY A 363 -13.22 12.31 20.80
N GLY A 364 -12.40 12.39 21.85
CA GLY A 364 -12.79 11.93 23.19
C GLY A 364 -13.98 12.68 23.78
N SER A 365 -14.10 14.00 23.57
CA SER A 365 -15.28 14.77 24.01
C SER A 365 -16.53 14.40 23.23
N LEU A 366 -16.43 14.17 21.92
CA LEU A 366 -17.55 13.70 21.10
C LEU A 366 -18.05 12.33 21.56
N ASP A 367 -17.14 11.43 21.91
CA ASP A 367 -17.52 10.12 22.42
C ASP A 367 -18.23 10.21 23.78
N GLN A 368 -17.76 11.07 24.68
CA GLN A 368 -18.42 11.29 25.96
C GLN A 368 -19.84 11.86 25.79
N LEU A 369 -20.05 12.75 24.82
CA LEU A 369 -21.32 13.44 24.60
C LEU A 369 -22.33 12.60 23.80
N PHE A 370 -21.88 11.86 22.79
CA PHE A 370 -22.75 11.24 21.78
C PHE A 370 -22.62 9.72 21.70
N TYR A 371 -21.52 9.13 22.20
CA TYR A 371 -21.20 7.70 22.07
C TYR A 371 -20.74 7.08 23.40
N SER A 372 -21.31 7.55 24.52
CA SER A 372 -20.93 7.11 25.87
C SER A 372 -21.05 5.59 26.07
N GLU A 373 -21.95 4.95 25.32
CA GLU A 373 -22.16 3.51 25.28
C GLU A 373 -20.99 2.72 24.69
N ASN A 374 -20.16 3.34 23.85
CA ASN A 374 -19.01 2.69 23.19
C ASN A 374 -17.76 2.67 24.09
N LEU A 375 -17.71 3.47 25.15
CA LEU A 375 -16.56 3.55 26.05
C LEU A 375 -16.37 2.24 26.85
N PRO A 376 -15.13 1.75 27.02
CA PRO A 376 -13.83 2.43 26.84
C PRO A 376 -13.20 2.32 25.44
N SER A 377 -13.93 1.81 24.44
CA SER A 377 -13.49 1.72 23.04
C SER A 377 -14.08 2.89 22.24
N PRO A 378 -13.45 4.10 22.30
CA PRO A 378 -13.98 5.30 21.66
C PRO A 378 -14.20 5.12 20.16
N THR A 379 -15.19 5.83 19.60
CA THR A 379 -15.45 5.85 18.15
C THR A 379 -14.63 6.93 17.46
N PHE A 380 -14.58 8.11 18.05
CA PHE A 380 -13.87 9.27 17.53
C PHE A 380 -12.54 9.53 18.25
N GLY A 381 -12.40 9.09 19.49
CA GLY A 381 -11.18 9.20 20.31
C GLY A 381 -10.06 8.22 19.94
N THR A 382 -10.08 7.62 18.75
CA THR A 382 -9.01 6.78 18.20
C THR A 382 -8.30 7.47 17.03
N PRO A 383 -6.98 7.25 16.84
CA PRO A 383 -6.30 7.69 15.64
C PRO A 383 -6.98 7.14 14.38
N GLY A 384 -7.17 7.97 13.35
CA GLY A 384 -7.89 7.59 12.14
C GLY A 384 -7.71 8.59 11.01
N VAL A 385 -8.14 8.20 9.80
CA VAL A 385 -7.90 8.95 8.55
C VAL A 385 -8.45 10.38 8.64
N LEU A 386 -9.60 10.58 9.27
CA LEU A 386 -10.21 11.90 9.44
C LEU A 386 -9.30 12.87 10.22
N TRP A 387 -8.78 12.44 11.37
CA TRP A 387 -7.91 13.27 12.22
C TRP A 387 -6.55 13.51 11.58
N SER A 388 -6.00 12.52 10.90
CA SER A 388 -4.79 12.67 10.10
C SER A 388 -4.99 13.70 8.99
N ALA A 389 -6.09 13.63 8.24
CA ALA A 389 -6.42 14.57 7.17
C ALA A 389 -6.63 16.01 7.71
N LEU A 390 -7.30 16.18 8.85
CA LEU A 390 -7.46 17.48 9.51
C LEU A 390 -6.12 18.07 9.98
N THR A 391 -5.25 17.23 10.53
CA THR A 391 -3.91 17.65 10.95
C THR A 391 -3.06 18.09 9.76
N LEU A 392 -3.08 17.32 8.68
CA LEU A 392 -2.43 17.68 7.42
C LEU A 392 -3.02 18.96 6.83
N ALA A 393 -4.35 19.15 6.89
CA ALA A 393 -4.99 20.35 6.40
C ALA A 393 -4.50 21.60 7.13
N ILE A 394 -4.26 21.54 8.45
CA ILE A 394 -3.66 22.67 9.19
C ILE A 394 -2.20 22.89 8.74
N LEU A 395 -1.44 21.82 8.58
CA LEU A 395 -0.03 21.89 8.17
C LEU A 395 0.12 22.53 6.79
N THR A 396 -0.77 22.23 5.84
CA THR A 396 -0.69 22.71 4.44
C THR A 396 -1.47 24.00 4.20
N LEU A 397 -2.32 24.43 5.15
CA LEU A 397 -3.09 25.67 5.07
C LEU A 397 -2.27 26.92 4.68
N PRO A 398 -1.06 27.15 5.24
CA PRO A 398 -0.25 28.32 4.86
C PRO A 398 0.14 28.34 3.39
N VAL A 399 0.41 27.18 2.78
CA VAL A 399 0.80 27.06 1.37
C VAL A 399 -0.35 27.52 0.47
N VAL A 400 -1.58 27.07 0.75
CA VAL A 400 -2.78 27.48 0.01
C VAL A 400 -3.05 28.98 0.18
N ILE A 401 -2.91 29.51 1.40
CA ILE A 401 -3.14 30.93 1.67
C ILE A 401 -2.15 31.80 0.89
N VAL A 402 -0.85 31.51 1.01
CA VAL A 402 0.21 32.32 0.39
C VAL A 402 0.11 32.25 -1.14
N SER A 403 -0.06 31.06 -1.71
CA SER A 403 -0.18 30.90 -3.16
C SER A 403 -1.41 31.63 -3.73
N THR A 404 -2.55 31.55 -3.03
CA THR A 404 -3.77 32.28 -3.41
C THR A 404 -3.57 33.80 -3.31
N GLU A 405 -2.97 34.28 -2.22
CA GLU A 405 -2.72 35.71 -2.04
C GLU A 405 -1.75 36.26 -3.09
N GLU A 406 -0.69 35.52 -3.41
CA GLU A 406 0.22 35.87 -4.50
C GLU A 406 -0.50 35.95 -5.84
N GLY A 407 -1.40 35.01 -6.13
CA GLY A 407 -2.26 35.03 -7.31
C GLY A 407 -3.11 36.30 -7.39
N LEU A 408 -3.79 36.65 -6.30
CA LEU A 408 -4.63 37.84 -6.20
C LEU A 408 -3.83 39.14 -6.37
N SER A 409 -2.61 39.18 -5.81
CA SER A 409 -1.72 40.35 -5.85
C SER A 409 -1.20 40.68 -7.26
N ARG A 410 -1.16 39.70 -8.17
CA ARG A 410 -0.72 39.89 -9.56
C ARG A 410 -1.78 40.54 -10.44
N ILE A 411 -3.03 40.64 -9.96
CA ILE A 411 -4.14 41.19 -10.73
C ILE A 411 -4.08 42.73 -10.68
N PRO A 412 -4.02 43.43 -11.83
CA PRO A 412 -4.00 44.88 -11.89
C PRO A 412 -5.22 45.52 -11.22
N SER A 413 -5.03 46.66 -10.54
CA SER A 413 -6.10 47.35 -9.82
C SER A 413 -7.18 47.92 -10.74
N GLU A 414 -6.81 48.23 -11.99
CA GLU A 414 -7.64 48.75 -13.07
C GLU A 414 -8.80 47.81 -13.39
N MET A 415 -8.59 46.49 -13.32
CA MET A 415 -9.64 45.48 -13.53
C MET A 415 -10.74 45.60 -12.47
N ARG A 416 -10.36 45.90 -11.22
CA ARG A 416 -11.30 46.07 -10.11
C ARG A 416 -12.09 47.36 -10.28
N TYR A 417 -11.39 48.48 -10.52
CA TYR A 417 -12.03 49.78 -10.71
C TYR A 417 -12.92 49.81 -11.96
N GLY A 418 -12.50 49.20 -13.07
CA GLY A 418 -13.30 49.11 -14.29
C GLY A 418 -14.59 48.33 -14.08
N SER A 419 -14.55 47.22 -13.35
CA SER A 419 -15.75 46.46 -13.00
C SER A 419 -16.71 47.25 -12.12
N LEU A 420 -16.21 47.90 -11.07
CA LEU A 420 -17.02 48.73 -10.17
C LEU A 420 -17.63 49.93 -10.89
N ALA A 421 -16.90 50.55 -11.83
CA ALA A 421 -17.38 51.68 -12.63
C ALA A 421 -18.55 51.29 -13.58
N LEU A 422 -18.63 50.02 -13.98
CA LEU A 422 -19.77 49.47 -14.73
C LEU A 422 -20.98 49.11 -13.84
N GLY A 423 -20.94 49.48 -12.55
CA GLY A 423 -22.02 49.23 -11.60
C GLY A 423 -22.02 47.84 -10.97
N ALA A 424 -20.97 47.03 -11.19
CA ALA A 424 -20.84 45.74 -10.51
C ALA A 424 -20.57 45.94 -9.01
N THR A 425 -21.13 45.07 -8.19
CA THR A 425 -20.81 45.00 -6.76
C THR A 425 -19.43 44.37 -6.53
N LYS A 426 -18.84 44.63 -5.37
CA LYS A 426 -17.55 44.01 -4.98
C LYS A 426 -17.59 42.48 -5.02
N ALA A 427 -18.73 41.88 -4.66
CA ALA A 427 -18.94 40.44 -4.74
C ALA A 427 -18.98 39.96 -6.21
N GLU A 428 -19.68 40.67 -7.09
CA GLU A 428 -19.71 40.35 -8.52
C GLU A 428 -18.34 40.50 -9.17
N THR A 429 -17.59 41.56 -8.86
CA THR A 429 -16.20 41.73 -9.31
C THR A 429 -15.31 40.59 -8.84
N LEU A 430 -15.44 40.17 -7.57
CA LEU A 430 -14.69 39.06 -7.01
C LEU A 430 -14.98 37.75 -7.76
N TRP A 431 -16.26 37.37 -7.85
CA TRP A 431 -16.68 36.09 -8.41
C TRP A 431 -16.49 35.99 -9.92
N ARG A 432 -16.74 37.07 -10.68
CA ARG A 432 -16.75 37.04 -12.14
C ARG A 432 -15.43 37.41 -12.78
N ILE A 433 -14.54 38.12 -12.07
CA ILE A 433 -13.29 38.64 -12.65
C ILE A 433 -12.09 38.17 -11.85
N ILE A 434 -12.05 38.46 -10.54
CA ILE A 434 -10.84 38.22 -9.74
C ILE A 434 -10.58 36.71 -9.56
N LEU A 435 -11.57 35.93 -9.12
CA LEU A 435 -11.39 34.49 -8.89
C LEU A 435 -11.02 33.70 -10.16
N PRO A 436 -11.67 33.93 -11.32
CA PRO A 436 -11.25 33.29 -12.56
C PRO A 436 -9.79 33.58 -12.94
N ILE A 437 -9.34 34.84 -12.78
CA ILE A 437 -7.95 35.23 -13.10
C ILE A 437 -6.96 34.63 -12.09
N ALA A 438 -7.32 34.55 -10.81
CA ALA A 438 -6.48 33.95 -9.76
C ALA A 438 -6.50 32.41 -9.73
N SER A 439 -7.45 31.77 -10.44
CA SER A 439 -7.65 30.32 -10.40
C SER A 439 -6.40 29.48 -10.69
N PRO A 440 -5.48 29.85 -11.62
CA PRO A 440 -4.27 29.06 -11.83
C PRO A 440 -3.34 29.06 -10.61
N ALA A 441 -3.23 30.19 -9.90
CA ALA A 441 -2.44 30.29 -8.68
C ALA A 441 -3.09 29.52 -7.52
N ILE A 442 -4.42 29.62 -7.38
CA ILE A 442 -5.19 28.82 -6.40
C ILE A 442 -4.97 27.32 -6.62
N MET A 443 -5.11 26.85 -7.87
CA MET A 443 -4.86 25.44 -8.21
C MET A 443 -3.43 25.02 -7.90
N THR A 444 -2.45 25.89 -8.16
CA THR A 444 -1.05 25.62 -7.81
C THR A 444 -0.89 25.43 -6.30
N GLY A 445 -1.48 26.33 -5.49
CA GLY A 445 -1.45 26.21 -4.03
C GLY A 445 -2.11 24.92 -3.53
N ILE A 446 -3.23 24.51 -4.14
CA ILE A 446 -3.95 23.28 -3.79
C ILE A 446 -3.18 22.02 -4.21
N ILE A 447 -2.45 22.04 -5.32
CA ILE A 447 -1.66 20.88 -5.80
C ILE A 447 -0.38 20.70 -4.98
N LEU A 448 0.21 21.81 -4.50
CA LEU A 448 1.41 21.78 -3.65
C LEU A 448 1.12 21.43 -2.19
N ALA A 449 -0.11 21.72 -1.74
CA ALA A 449 -0.64 21.32 -0.44
C ALA A 449 -1.04 19.84 -0.48
#